data_AF-A0A821MAR8-F1
#
_entry.id   AF-A0A821MAR8-F1
#
_cell.length_a   1.000
_cell.length_b   1.000
_cell.length_c   1.000
_cell.angle_alpha   90.00
_cell.angle_beta   90.00
_cell.angle_gamma   90.00
#
_symmetry.space_group_name_H-M   'P 1'
#
loop_
_entity.id
_entity.type
_entity.pdbx_description
1 polymer ?
#
loop_
_entity_poly.entity_id
_entity_poly.type
_entity_poly.pdbx_seq_one_letter_code
_entity_poly.pdbx_strand_id
1 'polypeptide(L)'
;MGENALKNVVTRCYARDEYYLLKEIILNKLRGHIDQYDVPKEFLCKESFGDLDVLIVYSTSSLNIRNLIEELFHPTEICHNGGLIGNISHKIDLKYVIQGLWMNIHTKEFDSTTTSTKLILSTNVKDIFDFLGYNYEQYIKGFDNENEFFQWIIDGKYFCSIYFDDNQLNHAHRQRTSKRPIYIKFREYLNIKDLLNNSINESAEDQNELIRIVREKALIYFNKQQDYDKGLNQRQEKRLFKDKYNGRFFSDIDGKNHMIRVHMENFQRRIAKTDEEFHQWVLNTDNDIIQSEIDKYKYELKQNQSS
;
A
#
# COMPACT_ATOMS: atom_id res chain seq x y z
N MET A 1 -2.88 -8.03 -12.60
CA MET A 1 -3.53 -6.88 -13.29
C MET A 1 -3.16 -6.85 -14.78
N GLY A 2 -3.09 -8.02 -15.43
CA GLY A 2 -2.52 -8.12 -16.77
C GLY A 2 -3.53 -8.10 -17.90
N GLU A 3 -4.83 -8.34 -17.63
CA GLU A 3 -5.70 -8.79 -18.72
C GLU A 3 -5.96 -7.72 -19.81
N ASN A 4 -5.84 -6.43 -19.48
CA ASN A 4 -5.93 -5.33 -20.46
C ASN A 4 -4.71 -4.40 -20.42
N ALA A 5 -3.57 -4.88 -19.89
CA ALA A 5 -2.35 -4.06 -19.81
C ALA A 5 -1.58 -4.00 -21.15
N LEU A 6 -1.91 -4.89 -22.08
CA LEU A 6 -1.25 -5.05 -23.38
C LEU A 6 -2.32 -4.94 -24.47
N LYS A 7 -2.11 -4.05 -25.45
CA LYS A 7 -3.10 -3.78 -26.51
C LYS A 7 -2.94 -4.71 -27.70
N ASN A 8 -1.73 -5.21 -27.89
CA ASN A 8 -1.37 -6.02 -29.05
C ASN A 8 -1.39 -7.52 -28.73
N VAL A 9 -1.72 -7.91 -27.50
CA VAL A 9 -1.61 -9.29 -27.02
C VAL A 9 -2.89 -9.68 -26.29
N VAL A 10 -3.58 -10.70 -26.80
CA VAL A 10 -4.68 -11.34 -26.07
C VAL A 10 -4.11 -12.00 -24.83
N THR A 11 -4.59 -11.60 -23.66
CA THR A 11 -4.19 -12.19 -22.39
C THR A 11 -5.25 -13.19 -21.92
N ARG A 12 -4.80 -14.21 -21.18
CA ARG A 12 -5.69 -15.16 -20.52
C ARG A 12 -4.99 -15.78 -19.33
N CYS A 13 -5.76 -16.31 -18.40
CA CYS A 13 -5.22 -17.24 -17.41
C CYS A 13 -4.87 -18.58 -18.09
N TYR A 14 -3.73 -19.13 -17.68
CA TYR A 14 -3.23 -20.44 -18.11
C TYR A 14 -3.67 -21.51 -17.11
N ALA A 15 -4.05 -22.69 -17.60
CA ALA A 15 -4.29 -23.86 -16.76
C ALA A 15 -2.98 -24.30 -16.09
N ARG A 16 -3.06 -24.99 -14.94
CA ARG A 16 -1.89 -25.41 -14.15
C ARG A 16 -0.79 -26.06 -15.00
N ASP A 17 -1.12 -27.07 -15.79
CA ASP A 17 -0.12 -27.83 -16.56
C ASP A 17 0.55 -26.96 -17.63
N GLU A 18 -0.23 -26.10 -18.29
CA GLU A 18 0.25 -25.16 -19.28
C GLU A 18 1.15 -24.08 -18.65
N TYR A 19 0.77 -23.58 -17.47
CA TYR A 19 1.57 -22.63 -16.69
C TYR A 19 2.95 -23.22 -16.36
N TYR A 20 3.00 -24.45 -15.86
CA TYR A 20 4.27 -25.11 -15.52
C TYR A 20 5.15 -25.36 -16.75
N LEU A 21 4.55 -25.71 -17.89
CA LEU A 21 5.29 -25.83 -19.15
C LEU A 21 5.90 -24.48 -19.57
N LEU A 22 5.11 -23.40 -19.53
CA LEU A 22 5.58 -22.05 -19.87
C LEU A 22 6.64 -21.54 -18.90
N LYS A 23 6.48 -21.83 -17.61
CA LYS A 23 7.49 -21.55 -16.57
C LYS A 23 8.82 -22.19 -16.94
N GLU A 24 8.85 -23.49 -17.22
CA GLU A 24 10.09 -24.18 -17.60
C GLU A 24 10.71 -23.61 -18.87
N ILE A 25 9.91 -23.25 -19.87
CA ILE A 25 10.42 -22.58 -21.09
C ILE A 25 11.09 -21.25 -20.74
N ILE A 26 10.45 -20.43 -19.90
CA ILE A 26 10.97 -19.12 -19.48
C ILE A 26 12.26 -19.29 -18.68
N LEU A 27 12.29 -20.18 -17.68
CA LEU A 27 13.47 -20.41 -16.86
C LEU A 27 14.64 -20.99 -17.68
N ASN A 28 14.37 -21.87 -18.63
CA ASN A 28 15.40 -22.39 -19.53
C ASN A 28 16.00 -21.30 -20.43
N LYS A 29 15.21 -20.31 -20.86
CA LYS A 29 15.74 -19.15 -21.60
C LYS A 29 16.66 -18.26 -20.75
N LEU A 30 16.43 -18.18 -19.45
CA LEU A 30 17.30 -17.43 -18.53
C LEU A 30 18.59 -18.18 -18.19
N ARG A 31 18.61 -19.50 -18.39
CA ARG A 31 19.75 -20.36 -18.06
C ARG A 31 20.98 -19.99 -18.87
N GLY A 32 22.09 -19.76 -18.18
CA GLY A 32 23.35 -19.36 -18.81
C GLY A 32 23.47 -17.86 -19.13
N HIS A 33 22.40 -17.10 -18.94
CA HIS A 33 22.39 -15.64 -19.10
C HIS A 33 22.36 -14.88 -17.77
N ILE A 34 21.91 -15.53 -16.69
CA ILE A 34 21.71 -14.94 -15.37
C ILE A 34 22.29 -15.88 -14.31
N ASP A 35 23.03 -15.31 -13.35
CA ASP A 35 23.70 -16.03 -12.27
C ASP A 35 22.70 -16.80 -11.39
N GLN A 36 21.64 -16.12 -10.95
CA GLN A 36 20.63 -16.66 -10.06
C GLN A 36 19.24 -16.14 -10.44
N TYR A 37 18.27 -17.04 -10.48
CA TYR A 37 16.86 -16.69 -10.64
C TYR A 37 15.99 -17.67 -9.88
N ASP A 38 14.81 -17.23 -9.46
CA ASP A 38 13.85 -18.06 -8.73
C ASP A 38 12.41 -17.58 -8.97
N VAL A 39 11.42 -18.42 -8.67
CA VAL A 39 9.99 -18.07 -8.68
C VAL A 39 9.53 -17.98 -7.22
N PRO A 40 9.41 -16.77 -6.65
CA PRO A 40 9.40 -16.55 -5.20
C PRO A 40 8.15 -17.08 -4.46
N LYS A 41 7.09 -17.52 -5.16
CA LYS A 41 5.92 -18.13 -4.51
C LYS A 41 5.04 -18.90 -5.49
N GLU A 42 4.79 -20.18 -5.23
CA GLU A 42 3.84 -21.00 -5.99
C GLU A 42 2.70 -21.50 -5.10
N PHE A 43 1.47 -21.26 -5.54
CA PHE A 43 0.28 -21.82 -4.89
C PHE A 43 -0.04 -23.18 -5.53
N LEU A 44 0.49 -24.25 -4.95
CA LEU A 44 0.35 -25.63 -5.48
C LEU A 44 -1.12 -26.05 -5.71
N CYS A 45 -2.06 -25.47 -4.96
CA CYS A 45 -3.49 -25.78 -5.07
C CYS A 45 -4.23 -24.93 -6.11
N LYS A 46 -3.58 -23.97 -6.77
CA LYS A 46 -4.26 -23.08 -7.73
C LYS A 46 -4.44 -23.78 -9.08
N GLU A 47 -5.64 -23.69 -9.66
CA GLU A 47 -5.96 -24.35 -10.94
C GLU A 47 -5.60 -23.51 -12.16
N SER A 48 -5.50 -22.18 -12.00
CA SER A 48 -5.17 -21.25 -13.07
C SER A 48 -4.25 -20.10 -12.63
N PHE A 49 -3.44 -19.60 -13.56
CA PHE A 49 -2.38 -18.62 -13.31
C PHE A 49 -2.43 -17.50 -14.36
N GLY A 50 -2.35 -16.24 -13.92
CA GLY A 50 -2.42 -15.08 -14.82
C GLY A 50 -1.05 -14.53 -15.23
N ASP A 51 -0.05 -14.68 -14.38
CA ASP A 51 1.29 -14.15 -14.51
C ASP A 51 2.35 -15.12 -13.96
N LEU A 52 3.59 -14.98 -14.43
CA LEU A 52 4.77 -15.63 -13.87
C LEU A 52 5.71 -14.56 -13.33
N ASP A 53 5.89 -14.54 -12.01
CA ASP A 53 6.87 -13.70 -11.37
C ASP A 53 8.21 -14.42 -11.31
N VAL A 54 9.25 -13.86 -11.93
CA VAL A 54 10.61 -14.35 -11.84
C VAL A 54 11.47 -13.33 -11.11
N LEU A 55 12.04 -13.73 -9.98
CA LEU A 55 13.07 -12.97 -9.28
C LEU A 55 14.42 -13.28 -9.92
N ILE A 56 15.18 -12.24 -10.25
CA ILE A 56 16.49 -12.34 -10.88
C ILE A 56 17.51 -11.64 -9.99
N VAL A 57 18.63 -12.30 -9.72
CA VAL A 57 19.79 -11.74 -9.01
C VAL A 57 21.00 -11.87 -9.93
N TYR A 58 21.70 -10.75 -10.17
CA TYR A 58 22.88 -10.72 -11.03
C TYR A 58 23.98 -9.87 -10.38
N SER A 59 25.22 -10.27 -10.59
CA SER A 59 26.39 -9.70 -9.91
C SER A 59 26.99 -8.47 -10.61
N THR A 60 26.69 -8.26 -11.89
CA THR A 60 27.36 -7.26 -12.73
C THR A 60 26.54 -5.98 -12.95
N SER A 61 27.13 -4.83 -12.62
CA SER A 61 26.50 -3.50 -12.79
C SER A 61 26.34 -3.05 -14.25
N SER A 62 26.94 -3.75 -15.21
CA SER A 62 26.88 -3.43 -16.65
C SER A 62 25.77 -4.15 -17.42
N LEU A 63 25.08 -5.13 -16.81
CA LEU A 63 24.03 -5.88 -17.48
C LEU A 63 22.76 -5.03 -17.60
N ASN A 64 22.42 -4.64 -18.84
CA ASN A 64 21.13 -4.02 -19.11
C ASN A 64 20.06 -5.10 -19.21
N ILE A 65 19.37 -5.35 -18.09
CA ILE A 65 18.32 -6.38 -17.99
C ILE A 65 17.22 -6.21 -19.03
N ARG A 66 16.93 -4.97 -19.45
CA ARG A 66 15.92 -4.70 -20.47
C ARG A 66 16.34 -5.27 -21.82
N ASN A 67 17.56 -4.97 -22.26
CA ASN A 67 18.08 -5.50 -23.52
C ASN A 67 18.11 -7.02 -23.48
N LEU A 68 18.52 -7.61 -22.34
CA LEU A 68 18.50 -9.06 -22.17
C LEU A 68 17.08 -9.64 -22.33
N ILE A 69 16.08 -9.00 -21.73
CA ILE A 69 14.68 -9.44 -21.86
C ILE A 69 14.19 -9.29 -23.32
N GLU A 70 14.52 -8.18 -23.97
CA GLU A 70 14.17 -7.92 -25.38
C GLU A 70 14.80 -8.96 -26.32
N GLU A 71 16.05 -9.36 -26.07
CA GLU A 71 16.79 -10.36 -26.82
C GLU A 71 16.32 -11.79 -26.57
N LEU A 72 16.06 -12.17 -25.31
CA LEU A 72 15.69 -13.55 -24.96
C LEU A 72 14.24 -13.89 -25.27
N PHE A 73 13.35 -12.93 -25.05
CA PHE A 73 11.90 -13.18 -25.09
C PHE A 73 11.23 -12.60 -26.32
N HIS A 74 11.87 -11.67 -27.04
CA HIS A 74 11.28 -10.95 -28.16
C HIS A 74 9.83 -10.53 -27.87
N PRO A 75 9.60 -9.81 -26.76
CA PRO A 75 8.27 -9.57 -26.27
C PRO A 75 7.48 -8.73 -27.27
N THR A 76 6.22 -9.10 -27.50
CA THR A 76 5.31 -8.37 -28.38
C THR A 76 5.03 -6.95 -27.86
N GLU A 77 5.10 -6.75 -26.55
CA GLU A 77 4.92 -5.45 -25.91
C GLU A 77 5.66 -5.41 -24.56
N ILE A 78 6.26 -4.27 -24.22
CA ILE A 78 6.90 -4.02 -22.92
C ILE A 78 6.23 -2.81 -22.27
N CYS A 79 5.56 -3.03 -21.16
CA CYS A 79 4.93 -1.97 -20.37
C CYS A 79 5.71 -1.74 -19.07
N HIS A 80 5.92 -0.47 -18.72
CA HIS A 80 6.47 -0.08 -17.42
C HIS A 80 5.34 0.48 -16.55
N ASN A 81 5.13 -0.11 -15.37
CA ASN A 81 4.09 0.34 -14.44
C ASN A 81 4.36 1.79 -13.99
N GLY A 82 3.68 2.73 -14.64
CA GLY A 82 3.80 4.17 -14.41
C GLY A 82 3.00 4.60 -13.19
N GLY A 83 3.71 4.97 -12.12
CA GLY A 83 3.11 5.46 -10.87
C GLY A 83 2.51 6.88 -10.95
N LEU A 84 2.07 7.36 -12.12
CA LEU A 84 1.52 8.72 -12.28
C LEU A 84 0.15 8.85 -11.62
N ILE A 85 -0.79 7.95 -11.93
CA ILE A 85 -2.11 7.88 -11.24
C ILE A 85 -1.91 7.64 -9.74
N GLY A 86 -0.93 6.79 -9.39
CA GLY A 86 -0.57 6.54 -8.00
C GLY A 86 -0.08 7.80 -7.28
N ASN A 87 0.69 8.66 -7.95
CA ASN A 87 1.14 9.94 -7.42
C ASN A 87 -0.04 10.91 -7.22
N ILE A 88 -0.92 11.04 -8.22
CA ILE A 88 -2.13 11.89 -8.15
C ILE A 88 -3.02 11.41 -7.00
N SER A 89 -3.32 10.11 -6.94
CA SER A 89 -4.14 9.51 -5.88
C SER A 89 -3.54 9.79 -4.49
N HIS A 90 -2.22 9.67 -4.34
CA HIS A 90 -1.54 9.94 -3.07
C HIS A 90 -1.70 11.39 -2.60
N LYS A 91 -1.82 12.36 -3.51
CA LYS A 91 -1.96 13.78 -3.16
C LYS A 91 -3.36 14.15 -2.65
N ILE A 92 -4.35 13.31 -2.94
CA ILE A 92 -5.73 13.40 -2.45
C ILE A 92 -6.02 12.36 -1.34
N ASP A 93 -4.98 11.86 -0.67
CA ASP A 93 -5.03 10.86 0.42
C ASP A 93 -5.71 9.52 0.06
N LEU A 94 -5.65 9.16 -1.21
CA LEU A 94 -5.98 7.83 -1.73
C LEU A 94 -4.72 7.11 -2.16
N LYS A 95 -4.79 5.80 -2.35
CA LYS A 95 -3.67 4.99 -2.82
C LYS A 95 -4.13 4.04 -3.88
N TYR A 96 -3.59 4.24 -5.08
CA TYR A 96 -3.81 3.36 -6.23
C TYR A 96 -2.55 2.55 -6.51
N VAL A 97 -2.67 1.24 -6.32
CA VAL A 97 -1.59 0.24 -6.46
C VAL A 97 -2.18 -1.08 -6.95
N ILE A 98 -1.37 -2.14 -7.00
CA ILE A 98 -1.82 -3.46 -7.48
C ILE A 98 -3.01 -4.05 -6.73
N GLN A 99 -3.22 -3.68 -5.46
CA GLN A 99 -4.38 -4.12 -4.68
C GLN A 99 -5.65 -3.29 -4.96
N GLY A 100 -5.65 -2.41 -5.95
CA GLY A 100 -6.75 -1.49 -6.25
C GLY A 100 -6.61 -0.13 -5.57
N LEU A 101 -7.74 0.58 -5.46
CA LEU A 101 -7.84 1.87 -4.80
C LEU A 101 -8.20 1.68 -3.33
N TRP A 102 -7.46 2.33 -2.44
CA TRP A 102 -7.70 2.25 -1.01
C TRP A 102 -7.33 3.55 -0.30
N MET A 103 -7.84 3.71 0.92
CA MET A 103 -7.50 4.82 1.78
C MET A 103 -7.21 4.34 3.20
N ASN A 104 -6.60 5.22 3.98
CA ASN A 104 -6.35 4.99 5.39
C ASN A 104 -7.54 5.48 6.22
N ILE A 105 -7.94 4.72 7.22
CA ILE A 105 -8.88 5.15 8.27
C ILE A 105 -8.06 5.78 9.40
N HIS A 106 -8.38 7.03 9.73
CA HIS A 106 -7.74 7.81 10.79
C HIS A 106 -8.75 8.06 11.92
N THR A 107 -8.30 7.93 13.18
CA THR A 107 -9.13 8.18 14.38
C THR A 107 -9.18 9.65 14.78
N LYS A 108 -8.22 10.43 14.29
CA LYS A 108 -8.21 11.89 14.36
C LYS A 108 -8.11 12.38 12.93
N GLU A 109 -8.88 13.39 12.58
CA GLU A 109 -8.72 14.06 11.29
C GLU A 109 -7.25 14.49 11.15
N PHE A 110 -6.60 14.04 10.06
CA PHE A 110 -5.23 14.41 9.68
C PHE A 110 -4.07 14.01 10.62
N ASP A 111 -4.22 12.96 11.43
CA ASP A 111 -3.07 12.41 12.18
C ASP A 111 -2.32 11.34 11.36
N SER A 112 -1.29 11.79 10.64
CA SER A 112 -0.39 10.95 9.84
C SER A 112 0.53 10.04 10.66
N THR A 113 0.63 10.27 11.98
CA THR A 113 1.50 9.52 12.90
C THR A 113 0.82 8.30 13.53
N THR A 114 -0.50 8.20 13.41
CA THR A 114 -1.24 7.04 13.93
C THR A 114 -1.21 5.87 12.95
N THR A 115 -0.98 4.67 13.49
CA THR A 115 -1.00 3.39 12.75
C THR A 115 -2.32 3.29 12.00
N SER A 116 -2.40 3.42 10.68
CA SER A 116 -3.67 3.52 9.93
C SER A 116 -4.28 2.16 9.59
N THR A 117 -5.61 2.05 9.54
CA THR A 117 -6.30 0.83 9.06
C THR A 117 -6.58 1.02 7.58
N LYS A 118 -6.18 0.06 6.76
CA LYS A 118 -6.42 0.09 5.31
C LYS A 118 -7.89 -0.22 5.01
N LEU A 119 -8.57 0.66 4.28
CA LEU A 119 -9.89 0.44 3.70
C LEU A 119 -9.76 0.31 2.18
N ILE A 120 -10.01 -0.88 1.65
CA ILE A 120 -10.11 -1.10 0.20
C ILE A 120 -11.42 -0.45 -0.27
N LEU A 121 -11.32 0.48 -1.21
CA LEU A 121 -12.47 1.13 -1.83
C LEU A 121 -13.00 0.29 -2.98
N SER A 122 -12.13 -0.08 -3.91
CA SER A 122 -12.46 -0.97 -5.03
C SER A 122 -11.21 -1.66 -5.57
N THR A 123 -11.42 -2.83 -6.19
CA THR A 123 -10.43 -3.53 -7.00
C THR A 123 -10.80 -3.54 -8.49
N ASN A 124 -11.97 -3.02 -8.86
CA ASN A 124 -12.44 -2.91 -10.23
C ASN A 124 -11.86 -1.64 -10.87
N VAL A 125 -11.02 -1.82 -11.89
CA VAL A 125 -10.32 -0.71 -12.56
C VAL A 125 -11.29 0.28 -13.20
N LYS A 126 -12.41 -0.20 -13.77
CA LYS A 126 -13.41 0.66 -14.40
C LYS A 126 -14.04 1.60 -13.38
N ASP A 127 -14.54 1.06 -12.26
CA ASP A 127 -15.17 1.87 -11.21
C ASP A 127 -14.17 2.87 -10.60
N ILE A 128 -12.91 2.46 -10.46
CA ILE A 128 -11.83 3.34 -9.98
C ILE A 128 -11.61 4.49 -10.97
N PHE A 129 -11.55 4.21 -12.27
CA PHE A 129 -11.31 5.21 -13.30
C PHE A 129 -12.49 6.14 -13.47
N ASP A 130 -13.72 5.61 -13.44
CA ASP A 130 -14.95 6.40 -13.43
C ASP A 130 -14.97 7.38 -12.24
N PHE A 131 -14.56 6.93 -11.04
CA PHE A 131 -14.44 7.80 -9.86
C PHE A 131 -13.36 8.88 -10.01
N LEU A 132 -12.17 8.49 -10.49
CA LEU A 132 -11.02 9.38 -10.71
C LEU A 132 -11.18 10.28 -11.95
N GLY A 133 -12.26 10.11 -12.72
CA GLY A 133 -12.57 10.89 -13.92
C GLY A 133 -11.70 10.53 -15.13
N TYR A 134 -11.19 9.30 -15.18
CA TYR A 134 -10.44 8.80 -16.32
C TYR A 134 -11.37 8.09 -17.31
N ASN A 135 -11.15 8.32 -18.61
CA ASN A 135 -11.88 7.60 -19.65
C ASN A 135 -11.39 6.15 -19.73
N TYR A 136 -12.14 5.22 -19.12
CA TYR A 136 -11.81 3.80 -19.10
C TYR A 136 -11.82 3.16 -20.49
N GLU A 137 -12.75 3.55 -21.37
CA GLU A 137 -12.79 3.02 -22.74
C GLU A 137 -11.53 3.41 -23.51
N GLN A 138 -11.05 4.65 -23.35
CA GLN A 138 -9.77 5.08 -23.92
C GLN A 138 -8.59 4.31 -23.32
N TYR A 139 -8.62 4.00 -22.03
CA TYR A 139 -7.57 3.20 -21.40
C TYR A 139 -7.49 1.78 -21.98
N ILE A 140 -8.63 1.14 -22.23
CA ILE A 140 -8.71 -0.21 -22.80
C ILE A 140 -8.28 -0.24 -24.26
N LYS A 141 -8.73 0.72 -25.07
CA LYS A 141 -8.23 0.91 -26.44
C LYS A 141 -6.74 1.23 -26.44
N GLY A 142 -6.35 2.01 -25.44
CA GLY A 142 -5.03 2.55 -25.24
C GLY A 142 -4.67 3.71 -26.18
N PHE A 143 -3.42 4.14 -26.05
CA PHE A 143 -2.83 5.30 -26.69
C PHE A 143 -1.88 4.96 -27.85
N ASP A 144 -1.88 5.76 -28.91
CA ASP A 144 -0.98 5.63 -30.05
C ASP A 144 0.45 6.05 -29.71
N ASN A 145 0.61 6.96 -28.75
CA ASN A 145 1.91 7.47 -28.32
C ASN A 145 1.89 7.97 -26.87
N GLU A 146 3.08 8.29 -26.34
CA GLU A 146 3.26 8.75 -24.95
C GLU A 146 2.54 10.09 -24.67
N ASN A 147 2.47 11.02 -25.63
CA ASN A 147 1.84 12.31 -25.42
C ASN A 147 0.32 12.19 -25.26
N GLU A 148 -0.31 11.27 -25.99
CA GLU A 148 -1.74 10.98 -25.84
C GLU A 148 -2.02 10.35 -24.47
N PHE A 149 -1.17 9.43 -24.01
CA PHE A 149 -1.24 8.91 -22.64
C PHE A 149 -1.08 10.02 -21.60
N PHE A 150 -0.13 10.94 -21.79
CA PHE A 150 0.07 12.07 -20.89
C PHE A 150 -1.11 13.02 -20.87
N GLN A 151 -1.74 13.27 -22.02
CA GLN A 151 -2.97 14.06 -22.09
C GLN A 151 -4.10 13.39 -21.31
N TRP A 152 -4.28 12.08 -21.49
CA TRP A 152 -5.28 11.32 -20.74
C TRP A 152 -5.04 11.34 -19.21
N ILE A 153 -3.77 11.39 -18.76
CA ILE A 153 -3.44 11.59 -17.34
C ILE A 153 -3.87 12.98 -16.85
N ILE A 154 -3.66 14.02 -17.66
CA ILE A 154 -4.03 15.42 -17.36
C ILE A 154 -5.55 15.59 -17.32
N ASP A 155 -6.29 14.89 -18.18
CA ASP A 155 -7.75 14.97 -18.27
C ASP A 155 -8.46 14.34 -17.05
N GLY A 156 -7.72 13.63 -16.19
CA GLY A 156 -8.25 13.08 -14.95
C GLY A 156 -8.79 14.15 -14.00
N LYS A 157 -9.93 13.89 -13.37
CA LYS A 157 -10.67 14.83 -12.50
C LYS A 157 -9.85 15.44 -11.36
N TYR A 158 -8.88 14.70 -10.85
CA TYR A 158 -8.05 15.12 -9.71
C TYR A 158 -6.61 15.46 -10.10
N PHE A 159 -6.33 15.60 -11.40
CA PHE A 159 -5.01 16.02 -11.85
C PHE A 159 -4.73 17.46 -11.40
N CYS A 160 -3.54 17.68 -10.84
CA CYS A 160 -2.99 19.01 -10.63
C CYS A 160 -1.48 18.95 -10.96
N SER A 161 -1.00 19.86 -11.79
CA SER A 161 0.40 19.86 -12.26
C SER A 161 1.38 20.04 -11.11
N ILE A 162 1.01 20.81 -10.06
CA ILE A 162 1.84 21.03 -8.86
C ILE A 162 2.20 19.74 -8.14
N TYR A 163 1.43 18.66 -8.31
CA TYR A 163 1.73 17.34 -7.74
C TYR A 163 3.00 16.71 -8.29
N PHE A 164 3.51 17.24 -9.41
CA PHE A 164 4.71 16.79 -10.09
C PHE A 164 5.89 17.76 -9.96
N ASP A 165 5.69 18.92 -9.31
CA ASP A 165 6.77 19.86 -9.01
C ASP A 165 7.75 19.22 -8.02
N ASP A 166 9.02 19.18 -8.43
CA ASP A 166 10.10 18.65 -7.62
C ASP A 166 10.18 19.37 -6.27
N ASN A 167 9.97 20.68 -6.21
CA ASN A 167 10.08 21.44 -4.96
C ASN A 167 9.06 21.00 -3.90
N GLN A 168 7.94 20.41 -4.32
CA GLN A 168 6.88 19.89 -3.45
C GLN A 168 7.10 18.43 -3.03
N LEU A 169 8.15 17.76 -3.53
CA LEU A 169 8.44 16.37 -3.22
C LEU A 169 9.44 16.26 -2.06
N ASN A 170 9.11 15.39 -1.11
CA ASN A 170 10.07 14.99 -0.09
C ASN A 170 11.27 14.25 -0.71
N HIS A 171 12.39 14.21 0.01
CA HIS A 171 13.65 13.67 -0.49
C HIS A 171 13.53 12.21 -0.99
N ALA A 172 12.84 11.34 -0.25
CA ALA A 172 12.67 9.94 -0.63
C ALA A 172 11.77 9.75 -1.87
N HIS A 173 10.77 10.61 -2.06
CA HIS A 173 9.94 10.61 -3.26
C HIS A 173 10.75 11.10 -4.46
N ARG A 174 11.46 12.22 -4.31
CA ARG A 174 12.34 12.79 -5.35
C ARG A 174 13.38 11.79 -5.86
N GLN A 175 14.06 11.09 -4.97
CA GLN A 175 15.03 10.06 -5.35
C GLN A 175 14.42 8.89 -6.13
N ARG A 176 13.15 8.57 -5.89
CA ARG A 176 12.46 7.48 -6.61
C ARG A 176 11.97 7.96 -7.96
N THR A 177 11.40 9.15 -8.05
CA THR A 177 10.85 9.70 -9.28
C THR A 177 11.95 10.06 -10.28
N SER A 178 13.11 10.53 -9.81
CA SER A 178 14.28 10.82 -10.66
C SER A 178 14.84 9.59 -11.39
N LYS A 179 14.45 8.37 -10.98
CA LYS A 179 14.87 7.11 -11.60
C LYS A 179 13.79 6.49 -12.50
N ARG A 180 12.60 7.09 -12.58
CA ARG A 180 11.46 6.54 -13.33
C ARG A 180 11.34 7.24 -14.69
N PRO A 181 11.67 6.57 -15.80
CA PRO A 181 11.67 7.21 -17.12
C PRO A 181 10.34 7.87 -17.48
N ILE A 182 9.21 7.20 -17.21
CA ILE A 182 7.88 7.74 -17.50
C ILE A 182 7.55 9.01 -16.68
N TYR A 183 8.06 9.10 -15.45
CA TYR A 183 7.85 10.28 -14.60
C TYR A 183 8.68 11.46 -15.11
N ILE A 184 9.94 11.21 -15.49
CA ILE A 184 10.83 12.21 -16.08
C ILE A 184 10.20 12.78 -17.36
N LYS A 185 9.82 11.90 -18.29
CA LYS A 185 9.16 12.27 -19.55
C LYS A 185 7.86 13.04 -19.34
N PHE A 186 7.03 12.61 -18.38
CA PHE A 186 5.77 13.31 -18.10
C PHE A 186 6.02 14.74 -17.59
N ARG A 187 7.04 14.95 -16.75
CA ARG A 187 7.40 16.30 -16.31
C ARG A 187 7.93 17.17 -17.43
N GLU A 188 8.75 16.62 -18.31
CA GLU A 188 9.19 17.33 -19.51
C GLU A 188 7.98 17.75 -20.35
N TYR A 189 7.00 16.86 -20.54
CA TYR A 189 5.75 17.17 -21.21
C TYR A 189 4.96 18.31 -20.53
N LEU A 190 4.84 18.29 -19.19
CA LEU A 190 4.18 19.37 -18.44
C LEU A 190 4.91 20.71 -18.56
N ASN A 191 6.24 20.71 -18.57
CA ASN A 191 7.06 21.92 -18.78
C ASN A 191 6.87 22.49 -20.18
N ILE A 192 6.90 21.65 -21.22
CA ILE A 192 6.69 22.08 -22.61
C ILE A 192 5.30 22.71 -22.80
N LYS A 193 4.29 22.19 -22.09
CA LYS A 193 2.92 22.72 -22.10
C LYS A 193 2.72 23.94 -21.19
N ASP A 194 3.77 24.42 -20.53
CA ASP A 194 3.75 25.54 -19.58
C ASP A 194 2.74 25.35 -18.41
N LEU A 195 2.43 24.09 -18.08
CA LEU A 195 1.43 23.76 -17.05
C LEU A 195 1.98 23.86 -15.62
N LEU A 196 3.30 23.83 -15.45
CA LEU A 196 3.96 23.96 -14.15
C LEU A 196 4.18 25.42 -13.76
N ASN A 197 4.36 26.33 -14.73
CA ASN A 197 4.54 27.75 -14.45
C ASN A 197 3.20 28.48 -14.19
N ASN A 198 2.10 27.95 -14.73
CA ASN A 198 0.76 28.51 -14.58
C ASN A 198 -0.06 27.88 -13.44
N SER A 199 0.53 26.97 -12.64
CA SER A 199 -0.19 26.33 -11.55
C SER A 199 -0.35 27.28 -10.36
N ILE A 200 -1.60 27.47 -9.89
CA ILE A 200 -1.87 28.16 -8.64
C ILE A 200 -1.49 27.21 -7.50
N ASN A 201 -0.65 27.68 -6.57
CA ASN A 201 -0.38 26.96 -5.34
C ASN A 201 -1.65 26.98 -4.47
N GLU A 202 -2.30 25.83 -4.31
CA GLU A 202 -3.38 25.66 -3.33
C GLU A 202 -2.81 25.87 -1.92
N SER A 203 -3.57 26.56 -1.05
CA SER A 203 -3.19 26.67 0.35
C SER A 203 -3.28 25.30 1.04
N ALA A 204 -2.63 25.14 2.19
CA ALA A 204 -2.71 23.90 2.96
C ALA A 204 -4.15 23.63 3.44
N GLU A 205 -4.89 24.69 3.77
CA GLU A 205 -6.31 24.63 4.11
C GLU A 205 -7.16 24.13 2.93
N ASP A 206 -6.95 24.66 1.72
CA ASP A 206 -7.68 24.24 0.52
C ASP A 206 -7.42 22.76 0.19
N GLN A 207 -6.17 22.31 0.34
CA GLN A 207 -5.82 20.92 0.10
C GLN A 207 -6.47 19.96 1.11
N ASN A 208 -6.53 20.34 2.38
CA ASN A 208 -7.18 19.51 3.41
C ASN A 208 -8.69 19.39 3.17
N GLU A 209 -9.34 20.48 2.78
CA GLU A 209 -10.76 20.46 2.44
C GLU A 209 -11.02 19.62 1.18
N LEU A 210 -10.18 19.73 0.16
CA LEU A 210 -10.24 18.85 -1.02
C LEU A 210 -10.14 17.37 -0.61
N ILE A 211 -9.15 17.02 0.21
CA ILE A 211 -8.95 15.66 0.71
C ILE A 211 -10.21 15.16 1.43
N ARG A 212 -10.80 15.97 2.30
CA ARG A 212 -12.03 15.62 3.02
C ARG A 212 -13.18 15.33 2.04
N ILE A 213 -13.45 16.25 1.12
CA ILE A 213 -14.51 16.11 0.12
C ILE A 213 -14.30 14.86 -0.74
N VAL A 214 -13.06 14.59 -1.18
CA VAL A 214 -12.73 13.42 -2.00
C VAL A 214 -12.98 12.13 -1.23
N ARG A 215 -12.55 12.06 0.03
CA ARG A 215 -12.75 10.87 0.87
C ARG A 215 -14.22 10.59 1.14
N GLU A 216 -15.02 11.62 1.47
CA GLU A 216 -16.47 11.49 1.63
C GLU A 216 -17.14 11.00 0.33
N LYS A 217 -16.79 11.60 -0.81
CA LYS A 217 -17.29 11.15 -2.12
C LYS A 217 -16.89 9.71 -2.43
N ALA A 218 -15.67 9.29 -2.08
CA ALA A 218 -15.21 7.91 -2.28
C ALA A 218 -16.03 6.92 -1.45
N LEU A 219 -16.29 7.23 -0.17
CA LEU A 219 -17.10 6.37 0.70
C LEU A 219 -18.52 6.19 0.15
N ILE A 220 -19.13 7.26 -0.36
CA ILE A 220 -20.46 7.21 -0.97
C ILE A 220 -20.42 6.42 -2.29
N TYR A 221 -19.51 6.79 -3.20
CA TYR A 221 -19.44 6.20 -4.53
C TYR A 221 -19.19 4.68 -4.50
N PHE A 222 -18.29 4.22 -3.63
CA PHE A 222 -17.94 2.80 -3.50
C PHE A 222 -18.78 2.06 -2.46
N ASN A 223 -19.79 2.71 -1.87
CA ASN A 223 -20.64 2.16 -0.81
C ASN A 223 -19.82 1.56 0.36
N LYS A 224 -18.88 2.34 0.90
CA LYS A 224 -17.91 1.93 1.93
C LYS A 224 -18.14 2.56 3.31
N GLN A 225 -19.25 3.25 3.52
CA GLN A 225 -19.53 3.91 4.80
C GLN A 225 -19.55 2.92 5.98
N GLN A 226 -20.23 1.77 5.84
CA GLN A 226 -20.29 0.77 6.91
C GLN A 226 -18.92 0.15 7.22
N ASP A 227 -18.12 -0.15 6.20
CA ASP A 227 -16.75 -0.66 6.37
C ASP A 227 -15.84 0.36 7.05
N TYR A 228 -16.03 1.65 6.72
CA TYR A 228 -15.31 2.76 7.34
C TYR A 228 -15.68 2.92 8.80
N ASP A 229 -16.97 2.93 9.14
CA ASP A 229 -17.47 3.07 10.52
C ASP A 229 -17.00 1.89 11.39
N LYS A 230 -17.08 0.67 10.85
CA LYS A 230 -16.52 -0.53 11.51
C LYS A 230 -15.02 -0.37 11.77
N GLY A 231 -14.28 0.11 10.78
CA GLY A 231 -12.85 0.37 10.91
C GLY A 231 -12.53 1.47 11.93
N LEU A 232 -13.36 2.51 12.05
CA LEU A 232 -13.24 3.54 13.08
C LEU A 232 -13.44 2.97 14.48
N ASN A 233 -14.51 2.20 14.69
CA ASN A 233 -14.83 1.58 15.98
C ASN A 233 -13.69 0.66 16.45
N GLN A 234 -13.20 -0.23 15.56
CA GLN A 234 -12.07 -1.11 15.87
C GLN A 234 -10.81 -0.34 16.29
N ARG A 235 -10.59 0.86 15.75
CA ARG A 235 -9.44 1.68 16.12
C ARG A 235 -9.65 2.40 17.44
N GLN A 236 -10.86 2.90 17.69
CA GLN A 236 -11.21 3.51 18.95
C GLN A 236 -11.05 2.51 20.09
N GLU A 237 -11.55 1.28 19.92
CA GLU A 237 -11.34 0.17 20.86
C GLU A 237 -9.86 -0.12 21.09
N LYS A 238 -9.06 -0.29 20.02
CA LYS A 238 -7.60 -0.52 20.14
C LYS A 238 -6.89 0.61 20.88
N ARG A 239 -7.32 1.86 20.68
CA ARG A 239 -6.76 3.02 21.38
C ARG A 239 -7.14 2.99 22.85
N LEU A 240 -8.42 2.81 23.17
CA LEU A 240 -8.91 2.68 24.55
C LEU A 240 -8.18 1.56 25.29
N PHE A 241 -8.05 0.39 24.66
CA PHE A 241 -7.30 -0.73 25.20
C PHE A 241 -5.84 -0.35 25.49
N LYS A 242 -5.13 0.25 24.53
CA LYS A 242 -3.72 0.66 24.72
C LYS A 242 -3.54 1.74 25.77
N ASP A 243 -4.47 2.68 25.87
CA ASP A 243 -4.41 3.75 26.87
C ASP A 243 -4.52 3.16 28.29
N LYS A 244 -5.38 2.14 28.45
CA LYS A 244 -5.59 1.39 29.71
C LYS A 244 -4.51 0.36 30.00
N TYR A 245 -3.96 -0.30 28.98
CA TYR A 245 -3.04 -1.41 29.12
C TYR A 245 -1.93 -1.37 28.08
N ASN A 246 -0.72 -1.06 28.52
CA ASN A 246 0.48 -1.07 27.69
C ASN A 246 1.75 -1.30 28.53
N GLY A 247 2.87 -1.53 27.84
CA GLY A 247 4.14 -1.93 28.48
C GLY A 247 4.73 -0.91 29.46
N ARG A 248 4.31 0.37 29.42
CA ARG A 248 4.78 1.39 30.38
C ARG A 248 4.45 1.03 31.83
N PHE A 249 3.38 0.28 32.04
CA PHE A 249 2.96 -0.12 33.38
C PHE A 249 3.83 -1.23 33.96
N PHE A 250 4.71 -1.85 33.17
CA PHE A 250 5.53 -3.00 33.59
C PHE A 250 7.04 -2.72 33.49
N SER A 251 7.45 -1.52 33.06
CA SER A 251 8.86 -1.19 32.82
C SER A 251 9.73 -1.14 34.08
N ASP A 252 9.11 -1.04 35.26
CA ASP A 252 9.74 -0.88 36.57
C ASP A 252 9.92 -2.21 37.34
N ILE A 253 9.55 -3.35 36.75
CA ILE A 253 9.57 -4.64 37.47
C ILE A 253 10.99 -5.17 37.67
N ASP A 254 11.81 -5.22 36.61
CA ASP A 254 13.15 -5.82 36.67
C ASP A 254 14.22 -5.01 35.90
N GLY A 255 13.87 -3.83 35.38
CA GLY A 255 14.74 -2.97 34.60
C GLY A 255 15.15 -3.55 33.24
N LYS A 256 14.59 -4.69 32.83
CA LYS A 256 14.92 -5.38 31.59
C LYS A 256 13.80 -5.20 30.58
N ASN A 257 14.01 -4.32 29.60
CA ASN A 257 13.02 -4.04 28.54
C ASN A 257 12.52 -5.31 27.80
N HIS A 258 13.35 -6.35 27.69
CA HIS A 258 12.95 -7.62 27.04
C HIS A 258 11.95 -8.45 27.85
N MET A 259 11.83 -8.23 29.16
CA MET A 259 10.92 -8.97 30.05
C MET A 259 9.53 -8.33 30.15
N ILE A 260 9.36 -7.07 29.70
CA ILE A 260 8.07 -6.36 29.72
C ILE A 260 6.96 -7.19 29.07
N ARG A 261 7.23 -7.78 27.90
CA ARG A 261 6.25 -8.60 27.19
C ARG A 261 5.85 -9.85 27.98
N VAL A 262 6.83 -10.51 28.62
CA VAL A 262 6.58 -11.70 29.45
C VAL A 262 5.69 -11.32 30.64
N HIS A 263 5.98 -10.19 31.29
CA HIS A 263 5.16 -9.72 32.41
C HIS A 263 3.74 -9.36 31.99
N MET A 264 3.58 -8.73 30.82
CA MET A 264 2.26 -8.45 30.25
C MET A 264 1.49 -9.75 30.00
N GLU A 265 2.08 -10.73 29.32
CA GLU A 265 1.43 -12.02 29.02
C GLU A 265 1.06 -12.80 30.29
N ASN A 266 1.92 -12.78 31.32
CA ASN A 266 1.62 -13.42 32.60
C ASN A 266 0.49 -12.71 33.37
N PHE A 267 0.48 -11.38 33.37
CA PHE A 267 -0.60 -10.60 33.95
C PHE A 267 -1.94 -10.90 33.24
N GLN A 268 -1.93 -10.96 31.91
CA GLN A 268 -3.11 -11.31 31.11
C GLN A 268 -3.67 -12.68 31.50
N ARG A 269 -2.81 -13.72 31.60
CA ARG A 269 -3.23 -15.08 32.01
C ARG A 269 -3.77 -15.16 33.44
N ARG A 270 -3.38 -14.23 34.32
CA ARG A 270 -3.92 -14.15 35.69
C ARG A 270 -5.37 -13.67 35.70
N ILE A 271 -5.69 -12.71 34.83
CA ILE A 271 -6.98 -12.03 34.81
C ILE A 271 -8.03 -12.82 34.04
N ALA A 272 -7.66 -13.41 32.89
CA ALA A 272 -8.61 -14.10 32.02
C ALA A 272 -8.02 -15.36 31.39
N LYS A 273 -8.90 -16.27 30.95
CA LYS A 273 -8.49 -17.55 30.35
C LYS A 273 -8.21 -17.40 28.86
N THR A 274 -8.83 -16.41 28.21
CA THR A 274 -8.68 -16.14 26.79
C THR A 274 -8.32 -14.68 26.53
N ASP A 275 -7.70 -14.43 25.37
CA ASP A 275 -7.34 -13.08 24.93
C ASP A 275 -8.56 -12.18 24.76
N GLU A 276 -9.69 -12.75 24.30
CA GLU A 276 -10.94 -12.01 24.13
C GLU A 276 -11.54 -11.60 25.48
N GLU A 277 -11.61 -12.52 26.44
CA GLU A 277 -12.07 -12.20 27.81
C GLU A 277 -11.19 -11.11 28.45
N PHE A 278 -9.87 -11.20 28.28
CA PHE A 278 -8.96 -10.17 28.77
C PHE A 278 -9.20 -8.83 28.07
N HIS A 279 -9.39 -8.84 26.76
CA HIS A 279 -9.68 -7.65 25.97
C HIS A 279 -10.93 -6.93 26.48
N GLN A 280 -12.02 -7.69 26.65
CA GLN A 280 -13.27 -7.15 27.19
C GLN A 280 -13.13 -6.68 28.64
N TRP A 281 -12.36 -7.40 29.47
CA TRP A 281 -12.08 -6.96 30.83
C TRP A 281 -11.38 -5.59 30.85
N VAL A 282 -10.33 -5.41 30.05
CA VAL A 282 -9.60 -4.12 29.98
C VAL A 282 -10.53 -2.99 29.50
N LEU A 283 -11.34 -3.23 28.47
CA LEU A 283 -12.23 -2.19 27.94
C LEU A 283 -13.30 -1.77 28.95
N ASN A 284 -13.88 -2.72 29.67
CA ASN A 284 -15.01 -2.50 30.59
C ASN A 284 -14.59 -2.15 32.03
N THR A 285 -13.31 -2.25 32.38
CA THR A 285 -12.81 -1.98 33.73
C THR A 285 -12.22 -0.58 33.84
N ASP A 286 -12.47 0.09 34.96
CA ASP A 286 -11.92 1.42 35.25
C ASP A 286 -10.40 1.40 35.42
N ASN A 287 -9.74 2.49 35.05
CA ASN A 287 -8.28 2.60 35.06
C ASN A 287 -7.68 2.32 36.44
N ASP A 288 -8.34 2.79 37.50
CA ASP A 288 -7.85 2.63 38.88
C ASP A 288 -7.85 1.17 39.32
N ILE A 289 -8.85 0.39 38.89
CA ILE A 289 -8.95 -1.04 39.17
C ILE A 289 -7.85 -1.80 38.41
N ILE A 290 -7.65 -1.47 37.13
CA ILE A 290 -6.58 -2.07 36.32
C ILE A 290 -5.21 -1.79 36.96
N GLN A 291 -4.96 -0.55 37.35
CA GLN A 291 -3.71 -0.15 37.99
C GLN A 291 -3.51 -0.90 39.32
N SER A 292 -4.56 -1.01 40.15
CA SER A 292 -4.51 -1.76 41.41
C SER A 292 -4.14 -3.24 41.21
N GLU A 293 -4.73 -3.91 40.21
CA GLU A 293 -4.40 -5.30 39.89
C GLU A 293 -2.96 -5.46 39.37
N ILE A 294 -2.49 -4.50 38.56
CA ILE A 294 -1.08 -4.47 38.12
C ILE A 294 -0.14 -4.31 39.31
N ASP A 295 -0.42 -3.39 40.23
CA ASP A 295 0.42 -3.15 41.40
C ASP A 295 0.45 -4.36 42.34
N LYS A 296 -0.68 -5.04 42.50
CA LYS A 296 -0.77 -6.31 43.23
C LYS A 296 0.10 -7.39 42.58
N TYR A 297 0.03 -7.53 41.26
CA TYR A 297 0.90 -8.44 40.51
C TYR A 297 2.39 -8.13 40.69
N LYS A 298 2.78 -6.85 40.63
CA LYS A 298 4.17 -6.42 40.88
C LYS A 298 4.64 -6.75 42.29
N TYR A 299 3.78 -6.53 43.28
CA TYR A 299 4.09 -6.81 44.68
C TYR A 299 4.37 -8.30 44.90
N GLU A 300 3.52 -9.18 44.37
CA GLU A 300 3.68 -10.63 44.49
C GLU A 300 4.95 -11.14 43.81
N LEU A 301 5.33 -10.58 42.65
CA LEU A 301 6.60 -10.91 42.00
C LEU A 301 7.82 -10.57 42.87
N LYS A 302 7.81 -9.41 43.54
CA LYS A 302 8.92 -8.99 44.42
C LYS A 302 9.07 -9.90 45.64
N GLN A 303 7.95 -10.38 46.20
CA GLN A 303 7.99 -11.32 47.32
C GLN A 303 8.60 -12.67 46.93
N ASN A 304 8.24 -13.19 45.75
CA ASN A 304 8.76 -14.47 45.25
C ASN A 304 10.24 -14.43 44.82
N GLN A 305 10.80 -13.25 44.55
CA GLN A 305 12.23 -13.08 44.26
C GLN A 305 13.10 -12.93 45.52
N SER A 306 12.48 -12.62 46.66
CA SER A 306 13.17 -12.42 47.95
C SER A 306 13.16 -13.68 48.84
N SER A 307 12.52 -14.75 48.37
CA SER A 307 12.42 -16.07 49.01
C SER A 307 13.28 -17.08 48.26
#